data_AF-A0A6J8F3E4-F1
#
_entry.id   AF-A0A6J8F3E4-F1
#
_cell.length_a   1.000
_cell.length_b   1.000
_cell.length_c   1.000
_cell.angle_alpha   90.00
_cell.angle_beta   90.00
_cell.angle_gamma   90.00
#
_symmetry.space_group_name_H-M   'P 1'
#
loop_
_entity.id
_entity.type
_entity.pdbx_description
1 polymer ?
#
loop_
_entity_poly.entity_id
_entity_poly.type
_entity_poly.pdbx_seq_one_letter_code
_entity_poly.pdbx_strand_id
1 'polypeptide(L)'
;MTQRRTINWTLEKEKEDYIYCGEQTLRQNVSYVFLVEDDALPHRDLFTVLDYMLTKQKHKMNVTYVKFYHPDRLLGYISFELERIPELIGISLMMSALFVSLYQKLRPTNNINKSVLWTASIIYFMLVFLVIGRQNLIELRRMSKYLYQVTPAPSCCTPANLYTRHGMRQVVDYLNGIKCYSKFGKDTAIDTFRKHNKLSALMVQPNLFRHIGMYSSLRDNILNPFIV
;
A
#
# COMPACT_ATOMS: atom_id res chain seq x y z
N MET A 1 11.06 39.60 7.14
CA MET A 1 11.10 38.83 8.40
C MET A 1 10.78 37.38 8.09
N THR A 2 11.79 36.52 7.97
CA THR A 2 11.63 35.08 7.76
C THR A 2 11.23 34.43 9.08
N GLN A 3 9.93 34.20 9.27
CA GLN A 3 9.42 33.41 10.39
C GLN A 3 10.08 32.02 10.31
N ARG A 4 10.87 31.64 11.32
CA ARG A 4 11.46 30.29 11.39
C ARG A 4 10.31 29.28 11.35
N ARG A 5 10.24 28.49 10.27
CA ARG A 5 9.28 27.38 10.16
C ARG A 5 9.53 26.42 11.31
N THR A 6 8.54 26.23 12.18
CA THR A 6 8.59 25.16 13.18
C THR A 6 7.99 23.90 12.59
N ILE A 7 8.47 22.72 13.02
CA ILE A 7 7.93 21.44 12.56
C ILE A 7 6.40 21.36 12.76
N ASN A 8 5.91 21.86 13.90
CA ASN A 8 4.47 21.89 14.20
C ASN A 8 3.71 22.75 13.18
N TRP A 9 4.25 23.91 12.81
CA TRP A 9 3.63 24.77 11.80
C TRP A 9 3.58 24.07 10.43
N THR A 10 4.65 23.41 10.00
CA THR A 10 4.67 22.71 8.70
C THR A 10 3.68 21.53 8.68
N LEU A 11 3.60 20.75 9.76
CA LEU A 11 2.64 19.64 9.89
C LEU A 11 1.19 20.14 9.91
N GLU A 12 0.92 21.25 10.60
CA GLU A 12 -0.40 21.88 10.60
C GLU A 12 -0.76 22.40 9.22
N LYS A 13 0.20 23.03 8.52
CA LYS A 13 -0.03 23.53 7.17
C LYS A 13 -0.34 22.40 6.19
N GLU A 14 0.39 21.29 6.27
CA GLU A 14 0.15 20.09 5.48
C GLU A 14 -1.27 19.51 5.71
N LYS A 15 -1.74 19.50 6.97
CA LYS A 15 -3.11 19.11 7.31
C LYS A 15 -4.13 20.09 6.74
N GLU A 16 -3.90 21.40 6.86
CA GLU A 16 -4.79 22.43 6.30
C GLU A 16 -4.92 22.33 4.78
N ASP A 17 -3.82 22.09 4.07
CA ASP A 17 -3.84 21.86 2.60
C ASP A 17 -4.65 20.61 2.25
N TYR A 18 -4.47 19.53 3.02
CA TYR A 18 -5.22 18.29 2.84
C TYR A 18 -6.73 18.50 3.00
N ILE A 19 -7.14 19.23 4.05
CA ILE A 19 -8.53 19.61 4.31
C ILE A 19 -9.07 20.46 3.17
N TYR A 20 -8.34 21.52 2.81
CA TYR A 20 -8.75 22.47 1.78
C TYR A 20 -9.01 21.76 0.44
N CYS A 21 -8.07 20.94 -0.04
CA CYS A 21 -8.22 20.17 -1.26
C CYS A 21 -9.42 19.22 -1.21
N GLY A 22 -9.64 18.58 -0.07
CA GLY A 22 -10.81 17.75 0.19
C GLY A 22 -12.13 18.49 0.06
N GLU A 23 -12.25 19.63 0.75
CA GLU A 23 -13.45 20.45 0.75
C GLU A 23 -13.76 21.04 -0.62
N GLN A 24 -12.74 21.58 -1.32
CA GLN A 24 -12.94 22.13 -2.67
C GLN A 24 -13.46 21.06 -3.63
N THR A 25 -12.95 19.84 -3.52
CA THR A 25 -13.39 18.72 -4.36
C THR A 25 -14.82 18.28 -3.99
N LEU A 26 -15.15 18.21 -2.70
CA LEU A 26 -16.49 17.85 -2.22
C LEU A 26 -17.59 18.82 -2.68
N ARG A 27 -17.26 20.10 -2.89
CA ARG A 27 -18.18 21.12 -3.42
C ARG A 27 -18.62 20.83 -4.86
N GLN A 28 -17.84 20.05 -5.61
CA GLN A 28 -18.13 19.70 -7.02
C GLN A 28 -19.14 18.55 -7.18
N ASN A 29 -19.84 18.15 -6.12
CA ASN A 29 -20.82 17.06 -6.14
C ASN A 29 -20.27 15.74 -6.74
N VAL A 30 -19.03 15.38 -6.40
CA VAL A 30 -18.36 14.14 -6.85
C VAL A 30 -18.73 12.92 -6.00
N SER A 31 -18.66 11.71 -6.56
CA SER A 31 -18.88 10.46 -5.80
C SER A 31 -17.65 10.03 -4.99
N TYR A 32 -16.47 10.35 -5.50
CA TYR A 32 -15.17 10.00 -4.92
C TYR A 32 -14.24 11.20 -4.96
N VAL A 33 -13.34 11.30 -3.99
CA VAL A 33 -12.29 12.31 -3.92
C VAL A 33 -10.94 11.60 -3.99
N PHE A 34 -10.18 11.80 -5.06
CA PHE A 34 -8.83 11.25 -5.16
C PHE A 34 -7.82 12.31 -4.76
N LEU A 35 -7.24 12.18 -3.58
CA LEU A 35 -6.14 13.04 -3.14
C LEU A 35 -4.81 12.38 -3.45
N VAL A 36 -3.93 13.16 -4.08
CA VAL A 36 -2.61 12.74 -4.54
C VAL A 36 -1.62 13.84 -4.11
N GLU A 37 -0.52 13.44 -3.50
CA GLU A 37 0.57 14.33 -3.12
C GLU A 37 1.40 14.74 -4.35
N ASP A 38 2.11 15.86 -4.25
CA ASP A 38 2.92 16.43 -5.34
C ASP A 38 4.13 15.56 -5.72
N ASP A 39 4.54 14.66 -4.84
CA ASP A 39 5.64 13.73 -5.03
C ASP A 39 5.20 12.28 -5.31
N ALA A 40 3.95 12.09 -5.75
CA ALA A 40 3.42 10.79 -6.15
C ALA A 40 3.32 10.68 -7.69
N LEU A 41 4.11 9.78 -8.27
CA LEU A 41 4.12 9.51 -9.71
C LEU A 41 3.20 8.32 -10.05
N PRO A 42 2.17 8.47 -10.90
CA PRO A 42 1.28 7.37 -11.25
C PRO A 42 1.95 6.35 -12.18
N HIS A 43 1.58 5.08 -12.03
CA HIS A 43 1.90 4.05 -13.01
C HIS A 43 0.99 4.15 -14.25
N ARG A 44 1.47 3.61 -15.38
CA ARG A 44 0.78 3.65 -16.68
C ARG A 44 -0.59 2.94 -16.67
N ASP A 45 -0.76 1.99 -15.76
CA ASP A 45 -1.97 1.17 -15.59
C ASP A 45 -3.00 1.80 -14.65
N LEU A 46 -2.73 2.98 -14.06
CA LEU A 46 -3.57 3.63 -13.05
C LEU A 46 -5.03 3.71 -13.47
N PHE A 47 -5.33 4.33 -14.62
CA PHE A 47 -6.72 4.57 -15.02
C PHE A 47 -7.46 3.27 -15.34
N THR A 48 -6.79 2.29 -15.93
CA THR A 48 -7.37 0.98 -16.24
C THR A 48 -7.79 0.23 -14.97
N VAL A 49 -6.95 0.29 -13.93
CA VAL A 49 -7.24 -0.37 -12.65
C VAL A 49 -8.25 0.45 -11.84
N LEU A 50 -8.15 1.78 -11.84
CA LEU A 50 -9.10 2.65 -11.18
C LEU A 50 -10.52 2.46 -11.71
N ASP A 51 -10.70 2.45 -13.03
CA ASP A 51 -12.00 2.19 -13.68
C ASP A 51 -12.55 0.81 -13.30
N TYR A 52 -11.71 -0.23 -13.34
CA TYR A 52 -12.10 -1.58 -12.93
C TYR A 52 -12.55 -1.64 -11.46
N MET A 53 -11.85 -0.95 -10.56
CA MET A 53 -12.18 -0.89 -9.15
C MET A 53 -13.53 -0.18 -8.92
N LEU A 54 -13.73 0.97 -9.56
CA LEU A 54 -14.95 1.78 -9.42
C LEU A 54 -16.19 1.09 -10.03
N THR A 55 -16.02 0.36 -11.13
CA THR A 55 -17.15 -0.26 -11.85
C THR A 55 -17.47 -1.67 -11.35
N LYS A 56 -16.45 -2.52 -11.15
CA LYS A 56 -16.63 -3.95 -10.83
C LYS A 56 -16.42 -4.26 -9.36
N GLN A 57 -15.67 -3.44 -8.63
CA GLN A 57 -15.42 -3.65 -7.20
C GLN A 57 -16.14 -2.66 -6.29
N LYS A 58 -17.12 -1.92 -6.81
CA LYS A 58 -17.88 -0.89 -6.07
C LYS A 58 -18.39 -1.35 -4.70
N HIS A 59 -18.91 -2.57 -4.60
CA HIS A 59 -19.42 -3.12 -3.33
C HIS A 59 -18.34 -3.30 -2.27
N LYS A 60 -17.09 -3.55 -2.68
CA LYS A 60 -15.95 -3.61 -1.76
C LYS A 60 -15.52 -2.21 -1.30
N MET A 61 -15.99 -1.15 -1.96
CA MET A 61 -15.65 0.24 -1.62
C MET A 61 -16.57 0.88 -0.58
N ASN A 62 -17.32 0.10 0.21
CA ASN A 62 -17.99 0.62 1.40
C ASN A 62 -16.97 0.85 2.54
N VAL A 63 -16.02 1.73 2.29
CA VAL A 63 -14.84 2.00 3.10
C VAL A 63 -14.57 3.49 3.14
N THR A 64 -13.79 3.95 4.12
CA THR A 64 -13.44 5.38 4.23
C THR A 64 -12.57 5.80 3.06
N TYR A 65 -11.54 5.00 2.75
CA TYR A 65 -10.65 5.24 1.63
C TYR A 65 -10.01 3.94 1.11
N VAL A 66 -9.48 4.04 -0.10
CA VAL A 66 -8.62 3.04 -0.74
C VAL A 66 -7.26 3.67 -1.02
N LYS A 67 -6.18 3.05 -0.53
CA LYS A 67 -4.80 3.44 -0.79
C LYS A 67 -4.32 2.89 -2.12
N PHE A 68 -3.62 3.73 -2.87
CA PHE A 68 -2.98 3.40 -4.13
C PHE A 68 -1.44 3.35 -4.01
N TYR A 69 -0.91 3.66 -2.83
CA TYR A 69 0.51 3.56 -2.50
C TYR A 69 0.72 3.12 -1.04
N HIS A 70 1.77 2.33 -0.83
CA HIS A 70 2.37 2.06 0.47
C HIS A 70 3.87 1.82 0.30
N PRO A 71 4.75 2.24 1.24
CA PRO A 71 6.20 2.13 1.07
C PRO A 71 6.65 0.70 0.76
N ASP A 72 7.46 0.53 -0.28
CA ASP A 72 7.86 -0.78 -0.81
C ASP A 72 8.56 -1.66 0.24
N ARG A 73 9.36 -1.05 1.13
CA ARG A 73 10.02 -1.76 2.24
C ARG A 73 9.04 -2.40 3.22
N LEU A 74 7.82 -1.85 3.32
CA LEU A 74 6.75 -2.33 4.19
C LEU A 74 5.80 -3.29 3.45
N LEU A 75 6.06 -3.61 2.18
CA LEU A 75 5.30 -4.61 1.41
C LEU A 75 5.94 -6.01 1.44
N GLY A 76 7.12 -6.16 2.08
CA GLY A 76 7.84 -7.42 2.20
C GLY A 76 7.14 -8.50 3.03
N TYR A 77 7.62 -9.75 2.94
CA TYR A 77 7.03 -10.90 3.65
C TYR A 77 7.14 -10.83 5.18
N ILE A 78 8.12 -10.09 5.71
CA ILE A 78 8.41 -10.02 7.15
C ILE A 78 7.47 -9.04 7.89
N SER A 79 6.67 -8.23 7.19
CA SER A 79 5.72 -7.34 7.88
C SER A 79 4.43 -8.06 8.31
N PHE A 80 3.78 -7.55 9.36
CA PHE A 80 2.72 -8.19 10.13
C PHE A 80 1.34 -8.33 9.45
N GLU A 81 1.24 -8.28 8.12
CA GLU A 81 -0.07 -8.48 7.46
C GLU A 81 -0.36 -9.96 7.20
N LEU A 82 -1.60 -10.35 7.44
CA LEU A 82 -2.02 -11.75 7.50
C LEU A 82 -1.88 -12.50 6.17
N GLU A 83 -1.98 -11.81 5.04
CA GLU A 83 -1.92 -12.45 3.72
C GLU A 83 -0.50 -12.90 3.31
N ARG A 84 0.54 -12.33 3.92
CA ARG A 84 1.90 -12.40 3.38
C ARG A 84 2.60 -13.72 3.66
N ILE A 85 2.48 -14.25 4.88
CA ILE A 85 3.08 -15.54 5.24
C ILE A 85 2.41 -16.70 4.47
N PRO A 86 1.06 -16.78 4.40
CA PRO A 86 0.40 -17.77 3.56
C PRO A 86 0.78 -17.66 2.08
N GLU A 87 0.94 -16.44 1.56
CA GLU A 87 1.40 -16.21 0.18
C GLU A 87 2.81 -16.78 -0.03
N LEU A 88 3.76 -16.53 0.87
CA LEU A 88 5.12 -17.07 0.82
C LEU A 88 5.13 -18.61 0.87
N ILE A 89 4.37 -19.20 1.80
CA ILE A 89 4.27 -20.65 1.93
C ILE A 89 3.66 -21.25 0.67
N GLY A 90 2.55 -20.68 0.19
CA GLY A 90 1.83 -21.16 -0.99
C GLY A 90 2.68 -21.15 -2.26
N ILE A 91 3.36 -20.03 -2.54
CA ILE A 91 4.21 -19.92 -3.74
C ILE A 91 5.44 -20.83 -3.64
N SER A 92 6.02 -20.99 -2.44
CA SER A 92 7.16 -21.90 -2.21
C SER A 92 6.78 -23.36 -2.41
N LEU A 93 5.61 -23.77 -1.90
CA LEU A 93 5.07 -25.11 -2.10
C LEU A 93 4.79 -25.39 -3.58
N MET A 94 4.16 -24.44 -4.29
CA MET A 94 3.86 -24.58 -5.70
C MET A 94 5.12 -24.72 -6.57
N MET A 95 6.13 -23.90 -6.33
CA MET A 95 7.40 -24.00 -7.07
C MET A 95 8.17 -25.29 -6.76
N SER A 96 8.14 -25.71 -5.49
CA SER A 96 8.73 -27.00 -5.08
C SER A 96 8.01 -28.17 -5.74
N ALA A 97 6.68 -28.11 -5.84
CA ALA A 97 5.85 -29.07 -6.57
C ALA A 97 6.30 -29.23 -8.02
N LEU A 98 6.42 -28.10 -8.71
CA LEU A 98 6.84 -28.06 -10.11
C LEU A 98 8.26 -28.61 -10.27
N PHE A 99 9.20 -28.13 -9.45
CA PHE A 99 10.61 -28.51 -9.51
C PHE A 99 10.81 -30.01 -9.27
N VAL A 100 10.25 -30.56 -8.18
CA VAL A 100 10.40 -31.97 -7.85
C VAL A 100 9.71 -32.85 -8.90
N SER A 101 8.54 -32.45 -9.39
CA SER A 101 7.85 -33.21 -10.45
C SER A 101 8.69 -33.27 -11.75
N LEU A 102 9.31 -32.15 -12.14
CA LEU A 102 10.19 -32.11 -13.31
C LEU A 102 11.47 -32.92 -13.07
N TYR A 103 12.09 -32.79 -11.89
CA TYR A 103 13.28 -33.53 -11.52
C TYR A 103 13.04 -35.05 -11.55
N GLN A 104 11.92 -35.53 -11.01
CA GLN A 104 11.57 -36.95 -11.01
C GLN A 104 11.32 -37.50 -12.42
N LYS A 105 10.78 -36.68 -13.33
CA LYS A 105 10.62 -37.07 -14.74
C LYS A 105 11.96 -37.26 -15.44
N LEU A 106 12.97 -36.48 -15.07
CA LEU A 106 14.31 -36.53 -15.69
C LEU A 106 15.24 -37.54 -15.00
N ARG A 107 15.11 -37.69 -13.67
CA ARG A 107 15.93 -38.57 -12.83
C ARG A 107 15.05 -39.18 -11.72
N PRO A 108 14.44 -40.34 -11.96
CA PRO A 108 13.66 -41.04 -10.96
C PRO A 108 14.52 -41.38 -9.74
N THR A 109 14.02 -41.10 -8.54
CA THR A 109 14.71 -41.44 -7.28
C THR A 109 13.82 -42.22 -6.33
N ASN A 110 14.43 -42.95 -5.39
CA ASN A 110 13.71 -43.64 -4.32
C ASN A 110 12.96 -42.66 -3.39
N ASN A 111 11.96 -43.18 -2.65
CA ASN A 111 11.05 -42.39 -1.82
C ASN A 111 11.74 -41.53 -0.74
N ILE A 112 12.81 -42.04 -0.10
CA ILE A 112 13.58 -41.28 0.91
C ILE A 112 14.22 -40.05 0.26
N ASN A 113 14.90 -40.23 -0.88
CA ASN A 113 15.53 -39.12 -1.62
C ASN A 113 14.50 -38.12 -2.13
N LYS A 114 13.30 -38.59 -2.52
CA LYS A 114 12.19 -37.71 -2.93
C LYS A 114 11.70 -36.83 -1.77
N SER A 115 11.55 -37.38 -0.56
CA SER A 115 11.13 -36.63 0.63
C SER A 115 12.17 -35.58 1.06
N VAL A 116 13.46 -35.95 1.01
CA VAL A 116 14.56 -35.02 1.27
C VAL A 116 14.59 -33.90 0.23
N LEU A 117 14.50 -34.25 -1.06
CA LEU A 117 14.45 -33.28 -2.16
C LEU A 117 13.26 -32.32 -2.03
N TRP A 118 12.09 -32.84 -1.64
CA TRP A 118 10.89 -32.04 -1.41
C TRP A 118 11.11 -30.98 -0.32
N THR A 119 11.55 -31.41 0.86
CA THR A 119 11.77 -30.53 2.00
C THR A 119 12.85 -29.49 1.70
N ALA A 120 13.96 -29.92 1.07
CA ALA A 120 15.04 -29.02 0.67
C ALA A 120 14.57 -27.99 -0.37
N SER A 121 13.73 -28.39 -1.33
CA SER A 121 13.20 -27.48 -2.35
C SER A 121 12.29 -26.41 -1.74
N ILE A 122 11.44 -26.78 -0.76
CA ILE A 122 10.58 -25.81 -0.06
C ILE A 122 11.42 -24.75 0.64
N ILE A 123 12.42 -25.17 1.41
CA ILE A 123 13.31 -24.24 2.13
C ILE A 123 14.05 -23.36 1.12
N TYR A 124 14.57 -23.94 0.05
CA TYR A 124 15.26 -23.22 -1.01
C TYR A 124 14.39 -22.13 -1.64
N PHE A 125 13.19 -22.48 -2.14
CA PHE A 125 12.29 -21.51 -2.77
C PHE A 125 11.79 -20.45 -1.79
N MET A 126 11.54 -20.82 -0.53
CA MET A 126 11.17 -19.86 0.50
C MET A 126 12.28 -18.81 0.70
N LEU A 127 13.55 -19.24 0.79
CA LEU A 127 14.69 -18.33 0.89
C LEU A 127 14.86 -17.47 -0.37
N VAL A 128 14.70 -18.06 -1.56
CA VAL A 128 14.75 -17.32 -2.83
C VAL A 128 13.69 -16.23 -2.86
N PHE A 129 12.45 -16.51 -2.48
CA PHE A 129 11.38 -15.52 -2.47
C PHE A 129 11.54 -14.45 -1.39
N LEU A 130 12.14 -14.80 -0.25
CA LEU A 130 12.55 -13.80 0.75
C LEU A 130 13.60 -12.84 0.20
N VAL A 131 14.58 -13.34 -0.56
CA VAL A 131 15.64 -12.52 -1.18
C VAL A 131 15.10 -11.66 -2.33
N ILE A 132 14.26 -12.22 -3.20
CA ILE A 132 13.61 -11.46 -4.29
C ILE A 132 12.74 -10.35 -3.70
N GLY A 133 12.08 -10.62 -2.57
CA GLY A 133 11.19 -9.67 -1.93
C GLY A 133 9.80 -9.67 -2.55
N ARG A 134 8.78 -9.67 -1.69
CA ARG A 134 7.36 -9.70 -2.09
C ARG A 134 7.00 -8.57 -3.06
N GLN A 135 7.52 -7.36 -2.82
CA GLN A 135 7.25 -6.18 -3.63
C GLN A 135 7.59 -6.38 -5.11
N ASN A 136 8.61 -7.18 -5.43
CA ASN A 136 8.98 -7.48 -6.82
C ASN A 136 8.10 -8.57 -7.44
N LEU A 137 7.65 -9.54 -6.63
CA LEU A 137 6.79 -10.64 -7.11
C LEU A 137 5.38 -10.15 -7.44
N ILE A 138 4.83 -9.24 -6.62
CA ILE A 138 3.49 -8.71 -6.83
C ILE A 138 3.38 -7.84 -8.10
N GLU A 139 4.51 -7.34 -8.63
CA GLU A 139 4.55 -6.61 -9.91
C GLU A 139 4.08 -7.48 -11.09
N LEU A 140 4.21 -8.82 -10.98
CA LEU A 140 3.66 -9.74 -11.99
C LEU A 140 2.14 -9.61 -12.14
N ARG A 141 1.43 -9.12 -11.12
CA ARG A 141 -0.02 -8.87 -11.19
C ARG A 141 -0.38 -7.73 -12.16
N ARG A 142 0.57 -6.88 -12.54
CA ARG A 142 0.33 -5.81 -13.54
C ARG A 142 0.02 -6.34 -14.93
N MET A 143 0.31 -7.61 -15.21
CA MET A 143 -0.03 -8.25 -16.48
C MET A 143 -1.53 -8.14 -16.81
N SER A 144 -2.40 -8.03 -15.80
CA SER A 144 -3.83 -7.86 -16.02
C SER A 144 -4.51 -7.18 -14.84
N LYS A 145 -5.47 -6.30 -15.12
CA LYS A 145 -6.31 -5.64 -14.11
C LYS A 145 -7.05 -6.62 -13.19
N TYR A 146 -7.30 -7.85 -13.64
CA TYR A 146 -7.96 -8.89 -12.85
C TYR A 146 -7.05 -9.53 -11.79
N LEU A 147 -5.74 -9.39 -11.92
CA LEU A 147 -4.76 -9.96 -10.97
C LEU A 147 -4.45 -9.01 -9.81
N TYR A 148 -4.94 -7.76 -9.87
CA TYR A 148 -4.81 -6.82 -8.78
C TYR A 148 -5.56 -7.31 -7.55
N GLN A 149 -4.89 -7.22 -6.41
CA GLN A 149 -5.45 -7.61 -5.13
C GLN A 149 -5.90 -6.37 -4.36
N VAL A 150 -6.99 -6.53 -3.62
CA VAL A 150 -7.47 -5.53 -2.67
C VAL A 150 -7.39 -6.13 -1.28
N THR A 151 -6.58 -5.54 -0.42
CA THR A 151 -6.34 -5.98 0.95
C THR A 151 -6.75 -4.89 1.93
N PRO A 152 -6.93 -5.21 3.23
CA PRO A 152 -6.99 -4.18 4.26
C PRO A 152 -5.81 -3.22 4.18
N ALA A 153 -6.05 -1.94 4.43
CA ALA A 153 -5.00 -0.93 4.40
C ALA A 153 -4.15 -0.99 5.68
N PRO A 154 -2.81 -1.11 5.57
CA PRO A 154 -1.91 -0.94 6.70
C PRO A 154 -1.96 0.50 7.23
N SER A 155 -1.44 0.67 8.44
CA SER A 155 -1.22 2.00 9.03
C SER A 155 -0.13 2.76 8.25
N CYS A 156 -0.13 4.09 8.31
CA CYS A 156 0.75 5.03 7.59
C CYS A 156 0.41 5.37 6.14
N CYS A 157 0.68 6.66 5.86
CA CYS A 157 1.03 7.26 4.59
C CYS A 157 -0.17 7.55 3.70
N THR A 158 -0.22 8.77 3.17
CA THR A 158 -1.29 9.29 2.32
C THR A 158 -0.89 9.80 0.91
N PRO A 159 0.22 9.37 0.27
CA PRO A 159 0.60 9.87 -1.07
C PRO A 159 -0.47 9.76 -2.16
N ALA A 160 -1.30 8.72 -2.13
CA ALA A 160 -2.38 8.55 -3.10
C ALA A 160 -3.55 7.78 -2.48
N ASN A 161 -4.61 8.50 -2.11
CA ASN A 161 -5.78 7.95 -1.44
C ASN A 161 -7.07 8.35 -2.14
N LEU A 162 -7.89 7.36 -2.47
CA LEU A 162 -9.22 7.54 -3.02
C LEU A 162 -10.26 7.41 -1.91
N TYR A 163 -10.92 8.51 -1.57
CA TYR A 163 -11.99 8.56 -0.56
C TYR A 163 -13.36 8.42 -1.21
N THR A 164 -14.29 7.77 -0.50
CA THR A 164 -15.72 7.97 -0.79
C THR A 164 -16.13 9.38 -0.36
N ARG A 165 -17.18 9.96 -0.97
CA ARG A 165 -17.71 11.26 -0.50
C ARG A 165 -17.93 11.29 1.02
N HIS A 166 -18.55 10.25 1.55
CA HIS A 166 -18.81 10.13 2.98
C HIS A 166 -17.52 10.02 3.79
N GLY A 167 -16.59 9.15 3.37
CA GLY A 167 -15.30 8.99 4.02
C GLY A 167 -14.48 10.27 4.05
N MET A 168 -14.49 11.06 2.97
CA MET A 168 -13.77 12.32 2.92
C MET A 168 -14.37 13.37 3.87
N ARG A 169 -15.71 13.49 3.93
CA ARG A 169 -16.38 14.39 4.87
C ARG A 169 -16.01 14.07 6.31
N GLN A 170 -16.10 12.80 6.69
CA GLN A 170 -15.73 12.35 8.04
C GLN A 170 -14.27 12.68 8.39
N VAL A 171 -13.35 12.50 7.44
CA VAL A 171 -11.94 12.82 7.65
C VAL A 171 -11.72 14.32 7.79
N VAL A 172 -12.34 15.14 6.93
CA VAL A 172 -12.28 16.61 7.02
C VAL A 172 -12.82 17.10 8.36
N ASP A 173 -14.00 16.64 8.75
CA ASP A 173 -14.65 17.03 10.00
C ASP A 173 -13.77 16.71 11.21
N TYR A 174 -13.15 15.52 11.22
CA TYR A 174 -12.20 15.13 12.26
C TYR A 174 -10.92 15.98 12.25
N LEU A 175 -10.30 16.18 11.08
CA LEU A 175 -9.03 16.92 10.96
C LEU A 175 -9.18 18.41 11.33
N ASN A 176 -10.35 19.00 11.06
CA ASN A 176 -10.68 20.36 11.50
C ASN A 176 -10.71 20.51 13.02
N GLY A 177 -11.07 19.44 13.75
CA GLY A 177 -11.17 19.45 15.21
C GLY A 177 -9.87 19.21 15.98
N ILE A 178 -8.76 18.96 15.30
CA ILE A 178 -7.47 18.61 15.92
C ILE A 178 -6.35 19.55 15.49
N LYS A 179 -5.26 19.57 16.26
CA LYS A 179 -4.01 20.24 15.90
C LYS A 179 -2.89 19.23 15.70
N CYS A 180 -2.12 19.40 14.64
CA CYS A 180 -0.92 18.63 14.39
C CYS A 180 0.27 19.16 15.20
N TYR A 181 1.14 18.24 15.59
CA TYR A 181 2.36 18.53 16.35
C TYR A 181 3.41 17.47 16.03
N SER A 182 4.65 17.69 16.47
CA SER A 182 5.76 16.76 16.23
C SER A 182 5.37 15.32 16.60
N LYS A 183 5.57 14.38 15.65
CA LYS A 183 5.17 12.95 15.70
C LYS A 183 3.66 12.67 15.57
N PHE A 184 2.83 13.69 15.45
CA PHE A 184 1.39 13.60 15.21
C PHE A 184 0.98 14.48 14.01
N GLY A 185 1.37 14.02 12.82
CA GLY A 185 0.97 14.62 11.55
C GLY A 185 -0.39 14.11 11.06
N LYS A 186 -0.81 14.60 9.88
CA LYS A 186 -2.10 14.22 9.25
C LYS A 186 -2.26 12.69 9.10
N ASP A 187 -1.19 11.99 8.73
CA ASP A 187 -1.21 10.53 8.52
C ASP A 187 -1.55 9.78 9.81
N THR A 188 -0.91 10.16 10.91
CA THR A 188 -1.16 9.59 12.24
C THR A 188 -2.57 9.92 12.72
N ALA A 189 -3.03 11.16 12.47
CA ALA A 189 -4.38 11.58 12.81
C ALA A 189 -5.45 10.77 12.07
N ILE A 190 -5.30 10.59 10.75
CA ILE A 190 -6.22 9.80 9.92
C ILE A 190 -6.24 8.34 10.36
N ASP A 191 -5.08 7.74 10.65
CA ASP A 191 -5.02 6.36 11.12
C ASP A 191 -5.64 6.20 12.52
N THR A 192 -5.41 7.16 13.42
CA THR A 192 -6.03 7.20 14.76
C THR A 192 -7.55 7.30 14.66
N PHE A 193 -8.05 8.21 13.81
CA PHE A 193 -9.48 8.36 13.54
C PHE A 193 -10.10 7.06 13.04
N ARG A 194 -9.45 6.40 12.08
CA ARG A 194 -9.90 5.12 11.52
C ARG A 194 -9.99 4.04 12.60
N LYS A 195 -8.92 3.88 13.39
CA LYS A 195 -8.85 2.86 14.45
C LYS A 195 -9.89 3.09 15.54
N HIS A 196 -10.02 4.32 16.02
CA HIS A 196 -10.98 4.68 17.06
C HIS A 196 -12.43 4.43 16.63
N ASN A 197 -12.78 4.78 15.38
CA ASN A 197 -14.13 4.63 14.85
C ASN A 197 -14.38 3.27 14.16
N LYS A 198 -13.43 2.33 14.25
CA LYS A 198 -13.48 1.00 13.61
C LYS A 198 -13.83 1.06 12.12
N LEU A 199 -13.30 2.07 11.43
CA LEU A 199 -13.58 2.30 10.02
C LEU A 199 -12.71 1.39 9.15
N SER A 200 -13.30 0.83 8.10
CA SER A 200 -12.57 0.03 7.12
C SER A 200 -11.83 0.91 6.12
N ALA A 201 -10.62 0.51 5.76
CA ALA A 201 -9.84 1.09 4.68
C ALA A 201 -9.15 -0.04 3.90
N LEU A 202 -8.99 0.14 2.60
CA LEU A 202 -8.41 -0.86 1.71
C LEU A 202 -7.17 -0.33 1.02
N MET A 203 -6.40 -1.23 0.43
CA MET A 203 -5.22 -0.93 -0.37
C MET A 203 -5.23 -1.79 -1.62
N VAL A 204 -4.84 -1.19 -2.75
CA VAL A 204 -4.65 -1.89 -4.01
C VAL A 204 -3.19 -2.36 -4.11
N GLN A 205 -2.99 -3.61 -4.50
CA GLN A 205 -1.67 -4.21 -4.71
C GLN A 205 -1.57 -4.81 -6.13
N PRO A 206 -0.50 -4.54 -6.88
CA PRO A 206 0.66 -3.70 -6.54
C PRO A 206 0.32 -2.21 -6.46
N ASN A 207 1.25 -1.41 -5.94
CA ASN A 207 1.11 0.04 -5.84
C ASN A 207 0.81 0.67 -7.21
N LEU A 208 -0.13 1.59 -7.30
CA LEU A 208 -0.44 2.30 -8.55
C LEU A 208 0.25 3.66 -8.66
N PHE A 209 0.96 4.06 -7.61
CA PHE A 209 1.85 5.21 -7.58
C PHE A 209 3.22 4.80 -7.08
N ARG A 210 4.22 5.61 -7.39
CA ARG A 210 5.57 5.55 -6.83
C ARG A 210 5.88 6.89 -6.18
N HIS A 211 6.38 6.87 -4.97
CA HIS A 211 6.87 8.07 -4.31
C HIS A 211 8.22 8.49 -4.92
N ILE A 212 8.30 9.75 -5.37
CA ILE A 212 9.49 10.34 -6.02
C ILE A 212 10.12 11.47 -5.19
N GLY A 213 9.57 11.75 -4.00
CA GLY A 213 10.03 12.82 -3.11
C GLY A 213 11.43 12.55 -2.56
N MET A 214 12.41 13.32 -3.05
CA MET A 214 13.80 13.27 -2.56
C MET A 214 14.08 14.30 -1.45
N TYR A 215 13.27 15.36 -1.33
CA TYR A 215 13.44 16.38 -0.32
C TYR A 215 12.15 16.55 0.46
N SER A 216 12.24 16.52 1.79
CA SER A 216 11.07 16.76 2.64
C SER A 216 11.18 18.11 3.32
N SER A 217 10.24 19.00 2.99
CA SER A 217 10.07 20.29 3.68
C SER A 217 9.63 20.13 5.15
N LEU A 218 9.06 18.97 5.50
CA LEU A 218 8.70 18.62 6.88
C LEU A 218 9.93 18.34 7.75
N ARG A 219 10.96 17.72 7.16
CA ARG A 219 12.18 17.29 7.87
C ARG A 219 13.40 18.15 7.54
N ASP A 220 13.24 19.11 6.63
CA ASP A 220 14.27 19.99 6.09
C ASP A 220 15.54 19.22 5.67
N ASN A 221 15.34 18.07 5.02
CA ASN A 221 16.41 17.12 4.71
C ASN A 221 16.11 16.35 3.43
N ILE A 222 17.19 15.89 2.78
CA ILE A 222 17.13 14.94 1.68
C ILE A 222 16.76 13.57 2.25
N LEU A 223 15.71 12.98 1.72
CA LEU A 223 15.25 11.64 2.04
C LEU A 223 15.54 10.72 0.86
N ASN A 224 15.75 9.43 1.17
CA ASN A 224 15.75 8.42 0.13
C ASN A 224 14.29 8.11 -0.23
N PRO A 225 13.83 8.38 -1.47
CA PRO A 225 12.43 8.22 -1.87
C PRO A 225 11.94 6.77 -1.74
N PHE A 226 12.84 5.78 -1.65
CA PHE A 226 12.53 4.36 -1.47
C PHE A 226 12.44 3.92 0.00
N ILE A 227 12.77 4.81 0.94
CA ILE A 227 12.77 4.54 2.38
C ILE A 227 11.58 5.25 3.07
N VAL A 228 11.06 6.33 2.48
CA VAL A 228 9.94 7.12 3.04
C VAL A 228 8.62 6.39 2.88
#